data_AF-A0A7L3BF49-F1
#
_entry.id   AF-A0A7L3BF49-F1
#
_cell.length_a   1.000
_cell.length_b   1.000
_cell.length_c   1.000
_cell.angle_alpha   90.00
_cell.angle_beta   90.00
_cell.angle_gamma   90.00
#
_symmetry.space_group_name_H-M   'P 1'
#
loop_
_entity.id
_entity.type
_entity.pdbx_description
1 polymer ?
#
loop_
_entity_poly.entity_id
_entity_poly.type
_entity_poly.pdbx_seq_one_letter_code
_entity_poly.pdbx_strand_id
1 'polypeptide(L)'
;DEIIPPDVAIFSLSKHEIQQKSKATLVCLASGIYPDHLNLIWKVNGVKRTEGVGTDEFSIRNRSTYSLTSRPRISAQEWFDPLNCFECVANFFKNATLESIHKLIY
;
A
#
# COMPACT_ATOMS: atom_id res chain seq x y z
N ASP A 1 -18.63 -18.41 -6.34
CA ASP A 1 -17.91 -17.35 -7.06
C ASP A 1 -16.41 -17.51 -6.86
N GLU A 2 -15.64 -17.27 -7.91
CA GLU A 2 -14.18 -17.29 -7.86
C GLU A 2 -13.67 -16.06 -7.09
N ILE A 3 -12.66 -16.23 -6.23
CA ILE A 3 -12.01 -15.15 -5.49
C ILE A 3 -10.53 -15.17 -5.84
N ILE A 4 -10.03 -14.08 -6.39
CA ILE A 4 -8.64 -13.92 -6.82
C ILE A 4 -7.95 -12.97 -5.83
N PRO A 5 -6.94 -13.44 -5.07
CA PRO A 5 -6.16 -12.58 -4.18
C PRO A 5 -5.40 -11.48 -4.93
N PRO A 6 -5.13 -10.32 -4.29
CA PRO A 6 -4.32 -9.27 -4.89
C PRO A 6 -2.83 -9.63 -4.93
N ASP A 7 -2.13 -9.20 -5.97
CA ASP A 7 -0.68 -9.01 -5.92
C ASP A 7 -0.37 -7.65 -5.29
N VAL A 8 0.60 -7.59 -4.39
CA VAL A 8 0.95 -6.37 -3.64
C VAL A 8 2.41 -5.95 -3.88
N ALA A 9 2.59 -4.71 -4.31
CA ALA A 9 3.89 -4.10 -4.52
C ALA A 9 3.99 -2.73 -3.84
N ILE A 10 5.18 -2.40 -3.34
CA ILE A 10 5.52 -1.08 -2.82
C ILE A 10 6.58 -0.44 -3.71
N PHE A 11 6.36 0.83 -4.06
CA PHE A 11 7.26 1.67 -4.83
C PHE A 11 7.58 2.94 -4.04
N SER A 12 8.77 3.50 -4.22
CA SER A 12 9.14 4.82 -3.69
C SER A 12 9.18 5.84 -4.82
N LEU A 13 8.57 7.02 -4.63
CA LEU A 13 8.64 8.13 -5.59
C LEU A 13 10.02 8.82 -5.61
N SER A 14 10.20 9.69 -6.60
CA SER A 14 11.51 10.12 -7.12
C SER A 14 12.39 10.91 -6.14
N LYS A 15 13.71 10.81 -6.34
CA LYS A 15 14.76 11.57 -5.64
C LYS A 15 14.50 13.09 -5.61
N HIS A 16 13.78 13.61 -6.60
CA HIS A 16 13.45 15.02 -6.72
C HIS A 16 12.51 15.50 -5.60
N GLU A 17 11.52 14.68 -5.19
CA GLU A 17 10.64 15.04 -4.06
C GLU A 17 11.45 15.19 -2.77
N ILE A 18 12.35 14.24 -2.53
CA ILE A 18 13.22 14.22 -1.36
C ILE A 18 14.11 15.46 -1.32
N GLN A 19 14.74 15.80 -2.45
CA GLN A 19 15.65 16.94 -2.54
C GLN A 19 14.94 18.28 -2.33
N GLN A 20 13.74 18.46 -2.87
CA GLN A 20 13.06 19.76 -2.83
C GLN A 20 12.15 19.95 -1.61
N LYS A 21 11.55 18.87 -1.12
CA LYS A 21 10.49 18.93 -0.10
C LYS A 21 10.85 18.21 1.19
N SER A 22 12.02 17.57 1.25
CA SER A 22 12.46 16.74 2.38
C SER A 22 11.42 15.69 2.78
N LYS A 23 10.71 15.14 1.78
CA LYS A 23 9.66 14.13 1.93
C LYS A 23 9.83 13.05 0.87
N ALA A 24 9.48 11.83 1.23
CA ALA A 24 9.31 10.73 0.30
C ALA A 24 7.84 10.32 0.27
N THR A 25 7.33 9.99 -0.90
CA THR A 25 6.01 9.39 -1.06
C THR A 25 6.21 7.94 -1.46
N LEU A 26 5.67 7.01 -0.67
CA LEU A 26 5.59 5.62 -1.09
C LEU A 26 4.27 5.40 -1.84
N VAL A 27 4.20 4.30 -2.58
CA VAL A 27 3.00 3.86 -3.28
C VAL A 27 2.85 2.37 -3.04
N CYS A 28 1.76 1.96 -2.43
CA CYS A 28 1.35 0.57 -2.38
C CYS A 28 0.29 0.34 -3.45
N LEU A 29 0.55 -0.58 -4.36
CA LEU A 29 -0.38 -1.05 -5.37
C LEU A 29 -0.80 -2.46 -5.01
N ALA A 30 -2.10 -2.65 -4.82
CA ALA A 30 -2.72 -3.97 -4.81
C ALA A 30 -3.48 -4.14 -6.11
N SER A 31 -3.14 -5.16 -6.91
CA SER A 31 -3.67 -5.35 -8.26
C SER A 31 -4.11 -6.78 -8.51
N GLY A 32 -5.01 -6.97 -9.47
CA GLY A 32 -5.42 -8.31 -9.90
C GLY A 32 -6.48 -8.96 -9.02
N ILE A 33 -7.08 -8.21 -8.07
CA ILE A 33 -8.08 -8.76 -7.15
C ILE A 33 -9.45 -8.93 -7.83
N TYR A 34 -10.19 -9.95 -7.43
CA TYR A 34 -11.62 -10.09 -7.72
C TYR A 34 -12.34 -10.80 -6.56
N PRO A 35 -13.51 -10.32 -6.10
CA PRO A 35 -14.15 -9.03 -6.40
C PRO A 35 -13.34 -7.84 -5.84
N ASP A 36 -13.88 -6.62 -5.88
CA ASP A 36 -13.16 -5.40 -5.52
C ASP A 36 -13.07 -5.09 -4.01
N HIS A 37 -13.51 -6.02 -3.15
CA HIS A 37 -13.52 -5.88 -1.70
C HIS A 37 -12.10 -5.99 -1.11
N LEU A 38 -11.41 -4.85 -1.07
CA LEU A 38 -10.04 -4.72 -0.58
C LEU A 38 -9.89 -3.46 0.28
N ASN A 39 -9.07 -3.55 1.32
CA ASN A 39 -8.60 -2.40 2.09
C ASN A 39 -7.06 -2.41 2.21
N LEU A 40 -6.43 -1.23 2.16
CA LEU A 40 -4.98 -1.08 2.32
C LEU A 40 -4.66 -0.35 3.63
N ILE A 41 -3.78 -0.96 4.43
CA ILE A 41 -3.28 -0.39 5.68
C ILE A 41 -1.77 -0.21 5.57
N TRP A 42 -1.28 0.91 6.09
CA TRP A 42 0.15 1.12 6.28
C TRP A 42 0.57 0.88 7.72
N LYS A 43 1.74 0.29 7.88
CA LYS A 43 2.45 0.19 9.14
C LYS A 43 3.89 0.68 8.97
N VAL A 44 4.41 1.33 10.01
CA VAL A 44 5.82 1.69 10.13
C VAL A 44 6.30 1.06 11.43
N ASN A 45 7.34 0.22 11.35
CA ASN A 45 7.88 -0.51 12.50
C ASN A 45 6.80 -1.32 13.26
N GLY A 46 5.89 -1.95 12.51
CA GLY A 46 4.77 -2.73 13.05
C GLY A 46 3.59 -1.91 13.58
N VAL A 47 3.70 -0.57 13.63
CA VAL A 47 2.65 0.31 14.14
C VAL A 47 1.81 0.88 13.01
N LYS A 48 0.47 0.80 13.12
CA LYS A 48 -0.46 1.33 12.11
C LYS A 48 -0.27 2.84 11.92
N ARG A 49 -0.15 3.25 10.65
CA ARG A 49 0.01 4.66 10.23
C ARG A 49 -1.26 5.13 9.51
N THR A 50 -1.74 6.31 9.87
CA THR A 50 -2.90 6.96 9.21
C THR A 50 -2.61 8.39 8.77
N GLU A 51 -1.81 9.16 9.52
CA GLU A 51 -1.45 10.51 9.08
C GLU A 51 -0.60 10.43 7.79
N GLY A 52 -0.84 11.38 6.88
CA GLY A 52 -0.14 11.44 5.59
C GLY A 52 -0.51 10.33 4.61
N VAL A 53 -1.43 9.42 4.95
CA VAL A 53 -1.87 8.33 4.08
C VAL A 53 -3.06 8.77 3.22
N GLY A 54 -2.89 8.75 1.89
CA GLY A 54 -3.98 8.89 0.93
C GLY A 54 -4.26 7.59 0.18
N THR A 55 -5.42 6.97 0.42
CA THR A 55 -5.90 5.79 -0.33
C THR A 55 -6.94 6.22 -1.37
N ASP A 56 -6.95 5.59 -2.55
CA ASP A 56 -7.99 5.89 -3.54
C ASP A 56 -9.35 5.54 -2.96
N GLU A 57 -10.35 6.37 -3.25
CA GLU A 57 -11.73 6.14 -2.82
C GLU A 57 -12.34 4.92 -3.51
N PHE A 58 -11.98 4.70 -4.78
CA PHE A 58 -12.53 3.63 -5.62
C PHE A 58 -11.42 2.77 -6.22
N SER A 59 -11.73 1.48 -6.40
CA SER A 59 -10.89 0.56 -7.14
C SER A 59 -10.95 0.87 -8.65
N ILE A 60 -9.83 0.66 -9.34
CA ILE A 60 -9.74 0.81 -10.78
C ILE A 60 -9.91 -0.56 -11.41
N ARG A 61 -10.90 -0.72 -12.28
CA ARG A 61 -11.12 -1.96 -13.02
C ARG A 61 -10.14 -2.11 -14.18
N ASN A 62 -9.46 -3.25 -14.23
CA ASN A 62 -8.62 -3.68 -15.35
C ASN A 62 -9.14 -5.01 -15.89
N ARG A 63 -9.82 -4.98 -17.04
CA ARG A 63 -10.52 -6.14 -17.62
C ARG A 63 -11.52 -6.76 -16.63
N SER A 64 -11.19 -7.92 -16.06
CA SER A 64 -12.01 -8.67 -15.10
C SER A 64 -11.58 -8.48 -13.65
N THR A 65 -10.46 -7.82 -13.38
CA THR A 65 -9.91 -7.64 -12.03
C THR A 65 -9.86 -6.16 -11.65
N TYR A 66 -9.52 -5.89 -10.40
CA TYR A 66 -9.47 -4.57 -9.82
C TYR A 66 -8.10 -4.27 -9.23
N SER A 67 -7.83 -2.98 -9.06
CA SER A 67 -6.63 -2.48 -8.39
C SER A 67 -6.99 -1.35 -7.43
N LEU A 68 -6.28 -1.26 -6.32
CA LEU A 68 -6.38 -0.18 -5.34
C LEU A 68 -4.98 0.33 -4.99
N THR A 69 -4.84 1.64 -4.84
CA THR A 69 -3.56 2.25 -4.51
C THR A 69 -3.64 2.97 -3.15
N SER A 70 -2.53 3.03 -2.41
CA SER A 70 -2.40 3.84 -1.19
C SER A 70 -1.03 4.53 -1.14
N ARG A 71 -1.00 5.82 -0.81
CA ARG A 71 0.17 6.69 -0.89
C ARG A 71 0.45 7.38 0.45
N PRO A 72 1.34 6.84 1.30
CA PRO A 72 1.78 7.52 2.50
C PRO A 72 2.86 8.52 2.13
N ARG A 73 2.75 9.72 2.70
CA ARG A 73 3.80 10.72 2.65
C ARG A 73 4.59 10.72 3.94
N ILE A 74 5.87 10.39 3.84
CA ILE A 74 6.81 10.25 4.96
C ILE A 74 7.90 11.30 4.89
N SER A 75 8.52 11.60 6.02
CA SER A 75 9.67 12.51 6.04
C SER A 75 10.89 11.87 5.39
N ALA A 76 11.81 12.67 4.86
CA ALA A 76 13.08 12.14 4.35
C ALA A 76 13.92 11.48 5.46
N GLN A 77 13.84 11.99 6.70
CA GLN A 77 14.53 11.40 7.85
C GLN A 77 14.03 9.99 8.13
N GLU A 78 12.71 9.78 8.20
CA GLU A 78 12.15 8.44 8.39
C GLU A 78 12.48 7.51 7.21
N TRP A 79 12.41 8.01 5.97
CA TRP A 79 12.70 7.21 4.78
C TRP A 79 14.15 6.72 4.72
N PHE A 80 15.11 7.54 5.15
CA PHE A 80 16.53 7.18 5.09
C PHE A 80 17.07 6.50 6.35
N ASP A 81 16.25 6.34 7.38
CA ASP A 81 16.63 5.57 8.55
C ASP A 81 16.53 4.07 8.22
N PRO A 82 17.66 3.35 8.14
CA PRO A 82 17.69 1.94 7.73
C PRO A 82 17.05 1.00 8.78
N LEU A 83 16.73 1.52 9.98
CA LEU A 83 16.00 0.77 11.00
C LEU A 83 14.49 0.79 10.75
N ASN A 84 14.00 1.69 9.89
CA ASN A 84 12.58 1.76 9.59
C ASN A 84 12.17 0.66 8.62
N CYS A 85 11.04 0.03 8.95
CA CYS A 85 10.40 -0.94 8.10
C CYS A 85 9.01 -0.43 7.71
N PHE A 86 8.78 -0.27 6.41
CA PHE A 86 7.51 0.17 5.85
C PHE A 86 6.75 -1.03 5.32
N GLU A 87 5.52 -1.21 5.81
CA GLU A 87 4.69 -2.34 5.49
C GLU A 87 3.34 -1.86 4.94
N CYS A 88 2.96 -2.41 3.78
CA CYS A 88 1.61 -2.31 3.24
C CYS A 88 0.90 -3.64 3.44
N VAL A 89 -0.29 -3.58 4.04
CA VAL A 89 -1.16 -4.73 4.30
C VAL A 89 -2.41 -4.60 3.45
N ALA A 90 -2.62 -5.56 2.55
CA ALA A 90 -3.81 -5.70 1.73
C ALA A 90 -4.77 -6.69 2.39
N ASN A 91 -5.87 -6.19 2.94
CA ASN A 91 -6.90 -6.99 3.58
C ASN A 91 -8.07 -7.23 2.62
N PHE A 92 -8.40 -8.50 2.39
CA PHE A 92 -9.48 -8.90 1.48
C PHE A 92 -10.25 -10.09 2.05
N PHE A 93 -11.48 -10.29 1.60
CA PHE A 93 -12.28 -11.44 2.02
C PHE A 93 -12.14 -12.59 1.04
N LYS A 94 -11.83 -13.78 1.56
CA LYS A 94 -11.82 -15.04 0.82
C LYS A 94 -12.65 -16.07 1.57
N ASN A 95 -13.71 -16.58 0.95
CA ASN A 95 -14.63 -17.56 1.54
C ASN A 95 -15.13 -17.15 2.94
N ALA A 96 -15.62 -15.92 3.07
CA ALA A 96 -16.06 -15.30 4.34
C ALA A 96 -14.98 -15.17 5.44
N THR A 97 -13.71 -15.41 5.11
CA THR A 97 -12.57 -15.21 6.01
C THR A 97 -11.81 -13.95 5.59
N LEU A 98 -11.43 -13.12 6.56
CA LEU A 98 -10.55 -11.99 6.31
C LEU A 98 -9.11 -12.50 6.17
N GLU A 99 -8.52 -12.33 4.99
CA GLU A 99 -7.13 -12.64 4.69
C GLU A 99 -6.32 -11.37 4.46
N SER A 100 -5.01 -11.47 4.64
CA SER A 100 -4.08 -10.35 4.53
C SER A 100 -2.84 -10.73 3.74
N ILE A 101 -2.44 -9.90 2.77
CA ILE A 101 -1.13 -9.97 2.12
C ILE A 101 -0.27 -8.82 2.63
N HIS A 102 0.93 -9.17 3.09
CA HIS A 102 1.87 -8.25 3.72
C HIS A 102 3.06 -8.04 2.78
N LYS A 103 3.32 -6.78 2.42
CA LYS A 103 4.51 -6.38 1.66
C LYS A 103 5.33 -5.42 2.50
N LEU A 104 6.62 -5.71 2.63
CA LEU A 104 7.55 -4.92 3.42
C LEU A 104 8.69 -4.39 2.53
N ILE A 105 9.15 -3.18 2.85
CA ILE A 105 10.41 -2.61 2.38
C ILE A 105 11.15 -1.97 3.57
N TYR A 106 12.46 -1.83 3.43
CA TYR A 106 13.37 -1.21 4.40
C TYR A 106 14.09 -0.06 3.70
#